data_AF-A0A920MB74-F1
#
_entry.id   AF-A0A920MB74-F1
#
_cell.length_a   1.000
_cell.length_b   1.000
_cell.length_c   1.000
_cell.angle_alpha   90.00
_cell.angle_beta   90.00
_cell.angle_gamma   90.00
#
_symmetry.space_group_name_H-M   'P 1'
#
loop_
_entity.id
_entity.type
_entity.pdbx_description
1 polymer ?
#
loop_
_entity_poly.entity_id
_entity_poly.type
_entity_poly.pdbx_seq_one_letter_code
_entity_poly.pdbx_strand_id
1 'polypeptide(L)'
;MGDQGPKNSIRIDSSELGARVVGEGANLGLTQLARIDFNHRGGRLNTDAIDNSAGVNMSDYEVNLKILLEKMQKLKKITSESERNHLLEEATDEVSELVLANNRAQHRLISKDVLRSKKRFRHFRSLIQHLSEKGLNKRSEYIPSRSELDQYEQSKQPIPRPVLAVLQAYAKMEVYEALTAPEVEINPSQDEEYLAYLPEK
;
A
#
# COMPACT_ATOMS: atom_id res chain seq x y z
N MET A 1 10.23 10.00 -21.74
CA MET A 1 10.08 11.44 -22.02
C MET A 1 9.73 12.10 -20.70
N GLY A 2 10.57 12.89 -20.05
CA GLY A 2 11.95 13.25 -20.31
C GLY A 2 12.39 14.06 -19.10
N ASP A 3 13.41 13.59 -18.39
CA ASP A 3 14.17 14.45 -17.48
C ASP A 3 15.60 14.48 -18.03
N GLN A 4 15.78 15.34 -19.04
CA GLN A 4 17.08 15.86 -19.45
C GLN A 4 17.22 17.27 -18.88
N GLY A 5 16.86 17.47 -17.61
CA GLY A 5 17.36 18.60 -16.85
C GLY A 5 18.88 18.48 -16.67
N PRO A 6 19.60 19.60 -16.47
CA PRO A 6 21.02 19.56 -16.16
C PRO A 6 21.22 18.61 -14.98
N LYS A 7 22.16 17.66 -15.08
CA LYS A 7 22.49 16.69 -14.01
C LYS A 7 22.40 17.40 -12.67
N ASN A 8 21.28 17.18 -11.96
CA ASN A 8 21.04 17.86 -10.71
C ASN A 8 22.12 17.30 -9.79
N SER A 9 23.09 18.12 -9.38
CA SER A 9 24.35 17.68 -8.75
C SER A 9 24.15 16.95 -7.41
N ILE A 10 22.90 16.87 -6.96
CA ILE A 10 22.42 16.22 -5.74
C ILE A 10 21.73 14.86 -5.99
N ARG A 11 21.52 14.44 -7.25
CA ARG A 11 20.97 13.11 -7.57
C ARG A 11 22.12 12.14 -7.87
N ILE A 12 21.98 10.93 -7.35
CA ILE A 12 22.88 9.81 -7.62
C ILE A 12 22.12 8.70 -8.34
N ASP A 13 22.83 7.90 -9.12
CA ASP A 13 22.29 6.67 -9.67
C ASP A 13 22.14 5.62 -8.57
N SER A 14 21.23 4.67 -8.76
CA SER A 14 21.05 3.51 -7.87
C SER A 14 22.31 2.64 -7.74
N SER A 15 23.32 2.82 -8.59
CA SER A 15 24.63 2.13 -8.51
C SER A 15 25.57 2.74 -7.50
N GLU A 16 25.35 4.00 -7.19
CA GLU A 16 26.15 4.78 -6.24
C GLU A 16 25.55 4.68 -4.83
N LEU A 17 24.34 4.12 -4.70
CA LEU A 17 23.65 3.94 -3.43
C LEU A 17 24.33 2.84 -2.59
N GLY A 18 25.06 3.25 -1.54
CA GLY A 18 25.73 2.35 -0.59
C GLY A 18 24.83 1.70 0.46
N ALA A 19 23.51 1.93 0.41
CA ALA A 19 22.56 1.38 1.37
C ALA A 19 22.24 -0.10 1.07
N ARG A 20 21.79 -0.84 2.09
CA ARG A 20 21.24 -2.20 1.93
C ARG A 20 19.72 -2.21 1.90
N VAL A 21 19.11 -1.26 2.60
CA VAL A 21 17.67 -1.08 2.72
C VAL A 21 17.38 0.41 2.56
N VAL A 22 16.34 0.74 1.81
CA VAL A 22 15.81 2.11 1.67
C VAL A 22 14.35 2.10 2.07
N GLY A 23 13.96 3.08 2.89
CA GLY A 23 12.56 3.41 3.13
C GLY A 23 12.28 4.82 2.61
N GLU A 24 11.23 4.97 1.81
CA GLU A 24 10.86 6.26 1.20
C GLU A 24 9.80 7.00 2.03
N GLY A 25 10.25 7.94 2.87
CA GLY A 25 9.32 8.80 3.63
C GLY A 25 8.67 9.90 2.78
N ALA A 26 9.37 10.40 1.77
CA ALA A 26 8.86 11.41 0.84
C ALA A 26 8.33 10.76 -0.45
N ASN A 27 7.36 11.41 -1.09
CA ASN A 27 6.86 11.00 -2.40
C ASN A 27 7.96 11.16 -3.46
N LEU A 28 8.12 10.12 -4.28
CA LEU A 28 8.99 10.07 -5.46
C LEU A 28 10.47 10.33 -5.14
N GLY A 29 10.93 9.87 -3.97
CA GLY A 29 12.35 9.94 -3.60
C GLY A 29 13.25 9.17 -4.58
N LEU A 30 12.78 8.02 -5.05
CA LEU A 30 13.38 7.25 -6.13
C LEU A 30 12.41 7.16 -7.31
N THR A 31 12.96 7.18 -8.53
CA THR A 31 12.17 6.79 -9.71
C THR A 31 11.88 5.29 -9.67
N GLN A 32 10.76 4.85 -10.25
CA GLN A 32 10.41 3.43 -10.26
C GLN A 32 11.48 2.55 -10.93
N LEU A 33 12.15 3.06 -11.97
CA LEU A 33 13.28 2.36 -12.59
C LEU A 33 14.47 2.21 -11.64
N ALA A 34 14.82 3.26 -10.88
CA ALA A 34 15.89 3.18 -9.88
C ALA A 34 15.54 2.20 -8.75
N ARG A 35 14.25 2.13 -8.35
CA ARG A 35 13.76 1.16 -7.38
C ARG A 35 13.96 -0.28 -7.87
N ILE A 36 13.56 -0.54 -9.12
CA ILE A 36 13.70 -1.86 -9.74
C ILE A 36 15.18 -2.24 -9.86
N ASP A 37 16.03 -1.33 -10.35
CA ASP A 37 17.46 -1.59 -10.52
C ASP A 37 18.18 -1.84 -9.19
N PHE A 38 17.93 -1.03 -8.15
CA PHE A 38 18.48 -1.27 -6.81
C PHE A 38 18.00 -2.60 -6.22
N ASN A 39 16.74 -2.99 -6.48
CA ASN A 39 16.24 -4.31 -6.06
C ASN A 39 16.97 -5.47 -6.75
N HIS A 40 17.26 -5.36 -8.05
CA HIS A 40 18.04 -6.37 -8.78
C HIS A 40 19.48 -6.51 -8.28
N ARG A 41 20.07 -5.43 -7.74
CA ARG A 41 21.39 -5.44 -7.10
C ARG A 41 21.38 -5.98 -5.67
N GLY A 42 20.24 -6.50 -5.21
CA GLY A 42 20.09 -7.10 -3.88
C GLY A 42 19.71 -6.11 -2.78
N GLY A 43 19.47 -4.85 -3.14
CA GLY A 43 18.89 -3.85 -2.26
C GLY A 43 17.42 -4.16 -1.92
N ARG A 44 16.96 -3.70 -0.76
CA ARG A 44 15.58 -3.90 -0.30
C ARG A 44 14.88 -2.55 -0.16
N LEU A 45 13.70 -2.43 -0.75
CA LEU A 45 12.80 -1.30 -0.59
C LEU A 45 11.37 -1.69 -0.98
N ASN A 46 10.41 -0.84 -0.63
CA ASN A 46 9.11 -0.79 -1.29
C ASN A 46 9.01 0.51 -2.10
N THR A 47 7.82 0.84 -2.58
CA THR A 47 7.52 2.19 -3.07
C THR A 47 7.21 3.11 -1.89
N ASP A 48 7.39 4.41 -2.11
CA ASP A 48 6.87 5.50 -1.25
C ASP A 48 5.43 5.26 -0.78
N ALA A 49 4.51 4.92 -1.69
CA ALA A 49 3.10 4.68 -1.37
C ALA A 49 2.87 3.58 -0.32
N ILE A 50 3.85 2.69 -0.12
CA ILE A 50 3.83 1.70 0.96
C ILE A 50 4.47 2.27 2.23
N ASP A 51 5.68 2.81 2.08
CA ASP A 51 6.52 3.25 3.20
C ASP A 51 5.96 4.50 3.92
N ASN A 52 5.22 5.38 3.23
CA ASN A 52 4.64 6.61 3.79
C ASN A 52 3.11 6.58 3.99
N SER A 53 2.50 5.40 3.88
CA SER A 53 1.04 5.24 3.94
C SER A 53 0.40 5.53 5.31
N ALA A 54 1.19 5.61 6.38
CA ALA A 54 0.67 5.79 7.74
C ALA A 54 -0.10 7.10 7.93
N GLY A 55 0.35 8.20 7.32
CA GLY A 55 -0.32 9.50 7.43
C GLY A 55 -1.72 9.49 6.80
N VAL A 56 -1.86 8.88 5.63
CA VAL A 56 -3.16 8.70 4.96
C VAL A 56 -4.07 7.82 5.83
N ASN A 57 -3.55 6.71 6.33
CA ASN A 57 -4.35 5.79 7.14
C ASN A 57 -4.81 6.43 8.47
N MET A 58 -3.97 7.25 9.13
CA MET A 58 -4.39 8.00 10.31
C MET A 58 -5.54 8.95 9.99
N SER A 59 -5.49 9.65 8.85
CA SER A 59 -6.59 10.52 8.41
C SER A 59 -7.89 9.75 8.17
N ASP A 60 -7.82 8.54 7.63
CA ASP A 60 -9.01 7.69 7.44
C ASP A 60 -9.65 7.34 8.78
N TYR A 61 -8.85 6.95 9.78
CA TYR A 61 -9.33 6.71 11.15
C TYR A 61 -9.97 7.96 11.76
N GLU A 62 -9.31 9.12 11.64
CA GLU A 62 -9.81 10.37 12.18
C GLU A 62 -11.19 10.73 11.59
N VAL A 63 -11.34 10.63 10.27
CA VAL A 63 -12.61 10.92 9.59
C VAL A 63 -13.70 9.91 9.97
N ASN A 64 -13.38 8.61 9.96
CA ASN A 64 -14.36 7.57 10.26
C ASN A 64 -14.84 7.62 11.73
N LEU A 65 -13.93 7.87 12.67
CA LEU A 65 -14.29 8.07 14.08
C LEU A 65 -15.14 9.32 14.27
N LYS A 66 -14.84 10.43 13.59
CA LYS A 66 -15.70 11.64 13.64
C LYS A 66 -17.11 11.35 13.14
N ILE A 67 -17.25 10.64 12.01
CA ILE A 67 -18.56 10.25 11.46
C ILE A 67 -19.34 9.38 12.47
N LEU A 68 -18.68 8.39 13.08
CA LEU A 68 -19.28 7.53 14.11
C LEU A 68 -19.76 8.35 15.31
N LEU A 69 -18.90 9.20 15.86
CA LEU A 69 -19.22 9.99 17.05
C LEU A 69 -20.30 11.04 16.78
N GLU A 70 -20.31 11.67 15.59
CA GLU A 70 -21.40 12.54 15.15
C GLU A 70 -22.75 11.80 15.11
N LYS A 71 -22.75 10.54 14.66
CA LYS A 71 -23.95 9.69 14.69
C LYS A 71 -24.37 9.38 16.13
N MET A 72 -23.44 9.10 17.05
CA MET A 72 -23.74 8.87 18.46
C MET A 72 -24.30 10.11 19.16
N GLN A 73 -23.82 11.31 18.83
CA GLN A 73 -24.39 12.57 19.31
C GLN A 73 -25.83 12.77 18.82
N LYS A 74 -26.11 12.52 17.52
CA LYS A 74 -27.48 12.57 16.98
C LYS A 74 -28.42 11.59 17.69
N LEU A 75 -27.90 10.43 18.10
CA LEU A 75 -28.63 9.43 18.89
C LEU A 75 -28.69 9.74 20.40
N LYS A 76 -28.18 10.90 20.83
CA LYS A 76 -28.11 11.34 22.24
C LYS A 76 -27.36 10.34 23.15
N LYS A 77 -26.42 9.57 22.57
CA LYS A 77 -25.52 8.66 23.32
C LYS A 77 -24.30 9.39 23.85
N ILE A 78 -23.85 10.42 23.13
CA ILE A 78 -22.85 11.40 23.58
C ILE A 78 -23.59 12.70 23.84
N THR A 79 -23.34 13.30 25.00
CA THR A 79 -24.12 14.40 25.53
C THR A 79 -23.53 15.78 25.22
N SER A 80 -22.26 15.85 24.84
CA SER A 80 -21.57 17.11 24.55
C SER A 80 -20.46 16.98 23.50
N GLU A 81 -20.04 18.11 22.93
CA GLU A 81 -18.84 18.16 22.08
C GLU A 81 -17.56 17.86 22.87
N SER A 82 -17.52 18.22 24.16
CA SER A 82 -16.37 17.94 25.02
C SER A 82 -16.16 16.43 25.21
N GLU A 83 -17.23 15.70 25.46
CA GLU A 83 -17.21 14.23 25.58
C GLU A 83 -16.75 13.58 24.26
N ARG A 84 -17.23 14.08 23.11
CA ARG A 84 -16.75 13.64 21.78
C ARG A 84 -15.24 13.86 21.62
N ASN A 85 -14.76 15.06 21.91
CA ASN A 85 -13.33 15.40 21.75
C ASN A 85 -12.46 14.54 22.68
N HIS A 86 -12.94 14.28 23.91
CA HIS A 86 -12.23 13.43 24.86
C HIS A 86 -12.08 11.99 24.33
N LEU A 87 -13.15 11.40 23.77
CA LEU A 87 -13.09 10.06 23.17
C LEU A 87 -12.12 10.01 21.97
N LEU A 88 -12.07 11.05 21.14
CA LEU A 88 -11.08 11.13 20.06
C LEU A 88 -9.64 11.20 20.58
N GLU A 89 -9.42 11.96 21.66
CA GLU A 89 -8.10 12.07 22.29
C GLU A 89 -7.67 10.74 22.90
N GLU A 90 -8.56 10.04 23.62
CA GLU A 90 -8.29 8.73 24.23
C GLU A 90 -7.96 7.64 23.20
N ALA A 91 -8.54 7.72 22.00
CA ALA A 91 -8.29 6.77 20.92
C ALA A 91 -6.89 6.92 20.26
N THR A 92 -6.13 7.98 20.56
CA THR A 92 -4.89 8.34 19.82
C THR A 92 -3.86 7.22 19.78
N ASP A 93 -3.53 6.63 20.93
CA ASP A 93 -2.49 5.60 21.04
C ASP A 93 -2.92 4.31 20.33
N GLU A 94 -4.20 3.97 20.43
CA GLU A 94 -4.75 2.76 19.83
C GLU A 94 -4.87 2.87 18.32
N VAL A 95 -5.37 3.99 17.80
CA VAL A 95 -5.35 4.29 16.36
C VAL A 95 -3.91 4.23 15.82
N SER A 96 -2.94 4.75 16.58
CA SER A 96 -1.53 4.67 16.19
C SER A 96 -1.05 3.22 16.05
N GLU A 97 -1.39 2.34 17.00
CA GLU A 97 -1.04 0.92 16.89
C GLU A 97 -1.79 0.20 15.77
N LEU A 98 -3.06 0.51 15.53
CA LEU A 98 -3.83 -0.04 14.41
C LEU A 98 -3.21 0.34 13.06
N VAL A 99 -2.81 1.61 12.91
CA VAL A 99 -2.11 2.11 11.70
C VAL A 99 -0.75 1.43 11.53
N LEU A 100 0.04 1.31 12.60
CA LEU A 100 1.33 0.62 12.56
C LEU A 100 1.16 -0.88 12.23
N ALA A 101 0.14 -1.54 12.80
CA ALA A 101 -0.18 -2.93 12.50
C ALA A 101 -0.56 -3.12 11.03
N ASN A 102 -1.39 -2.24 10.48
CA ASN A 102 -1.74 -2.24 9.06
C ASN A 102 -0.50 -2.04 8.16
N ASN A 103 0.35 -1.06 8.46
CA ASN A 103 1.56 -0.82 7.68
C ASN A 103 2.52 -2.04 7.72
N ARG A 104 2.74 -2.62 8.90
CA ARG A 104 3.51 -3.86 9.07
C ARG A 104 2.92 -5.03 8.26
N ALA A 105 1.59 -5.16 8.24
CA ALA A 105 0.89 -6.19 7.48
C ALA A 105 1.08 -6.03 5.97
N GLN A 106 0.99 -4.79 5.44
CA GLN A 106 1.25 -4.49 4.04
C GLN A 106 2.70 -4.84 3.64
N HIS A 107 3.70 -4.47 4.45
CA HIS A 107 5.10 -4.84 4.19
C HIS A 107 5.33 -6.36 4.20
N ARG A 108 4.63 -7.06 5.10
CA ARG A 108 4.66 -8.52 5.22
C ARG A 108 4.00 -9.21 4.04
N LEU A 109 2.90 -8.67 3.52
CA LEU A 109 2.23 -9.18 2.31
C LEU A 109 3.19 -9.16 1.12
N ILE A 110 3.82 -8.02 0.83
CA ILE A 110 4.81 -7.89 -0.26
C ILE A 110 5.96 -8.89 -0.06
N SER A 111 6.45 -9.06 1.17
CA SER A 111 7.50 -10.03 1.47
C SER A 111 7.08 -11.47 1.16
N LYS A 112 5.84 -11.83 1.50
CA LYS A 112 5.27 -13.14 1.13
C LYS A 112 5.11 -13.26 -0.39
N ASP A 113 4.74 -12.18 -1.07
CA ASP A 113 4.52 -12.18 -2.51
C ASP A 113 5.81 -12.26 -3.33
N VAL A 114 6.94 -11.78 -2.80
CA VAL A 114 8.27 -12.09 -3.38
C VAL A 114 8.50 -13.61 -3.37
N LEU A 115 8.20 -14.29 -2.26
CA LEU A 115 8.35 -15.75 -2.18
C LEU A 115 7.34 -16.50 -3.06
N ARG A 116 6.09 -16.03 -3.11
CA ARG A 116 5.02 -16.64 -3.90
C ARG A 116 5.26 -16.44 -5.40
N SER A 117 5.68 -15.25 -5.83
CA SER A 117 5.93 -14.95 -7.25
C SER A 117 7.07 -15.78 -7.82
N LYS A 118 8.09 -16.11 -7.01
CA LYS A 118 9.12 -17.07 -7.41
C LYS A 118 8.56 -18.48 -7.66
N LYS A 119 7.62 -18.94 -6.84
CA LYS A 119 7.04 -20.30 -6.94
C LYS A 119 5.89 -20.40 -7.94
N ARG A 120 5.13 -19.33 -8.12
CA ARG A 120 3.87 -19.26 -8.86
C ARG A 120 3.89 -18.10 -9.85
N PHE A 121 4.99 -17.94 -10.58
CA PHE A 121 5.25 -16.79 -11.46
C PHE A 121 4.09 -16.49 -12.42
N ARG A 122 3.55 -17.53 -13.07
CA ARG A 122 2.43 -17.39 -14.00
C ARG A 122 1.16 -16.81 -13.38
N HIS A 123 0.90 -17.03 -12.08
CA HIS A 123 -0.24 -16.41 -11.41
C HIS A 123 -0.07 -14.90 -11.30
N PHE A 124 1.15 -14.42 -11.05
CA PHE A 124 1.45 -12.99 -11.04
C PHE A 124 1.42 -12.38 -12.44
N ARG A 125 1.81 -13.13 -13.48
CA ARG A 125 1.60 -12.69 -14.88
C ARG A 125 0.12 -12.50 -15.20
N SER A 126 -0.71 -13.47 -14.80
CA SER A 126 -2.17 -13.37 -14.95
C SER A 126 -2.73 -12.20 -14.16
N LEU A 127 -2.26 -11.98 -12.92
CA LEU A 127 -2.66 -10.82 -12.12
C LEU A 127 -2.30 -9.49 -12.79
N ILE A 128 -1.07 -9.35 -13.30
CA ILE A 128 -0.66 -8.16 -14.06
C ILE A 128 -1.61 -7.92 -15.23
N GLN A 129 -1.95 -8.97 -15.98
CA GLN A 129 -2.84 -8.86 -17.13
C GLN A 129 -4.27 -8.44 -16.71
N HIS A 130 -4.83 -9.12 -15.70
CA HIS A 130 -6.12 -8.80 -15.11
C HIS A 130 -6.20 -7.34 -14.64
N LEU A 131 -5.25 -6.89 -13.81
CA LEU A 131 -5.22 -5.52 -13.32
C LEU A 131 -5.09 -4.50 -14.46
N SER A 132 -4.40 -4.86 -15.54
CA SER A 132 -4.27 -3.97 -16.72
C SER A 132 -5.59 -3.81 -17.46
N GLU A 133 -6.38 -4.88 -17.56
CA GLU A 133 -7.74 -4.83 -18.09
C GLU A 133 -8.66 -4.00 -17.19
N LYS A 134 -8.35 -3.92 -15.90
CA LYS A 134 -9.03 -3.08 -14.89
C LYS A 134 -8.48 -1.66 -14.77
N GLY A 135 -7.51 -1.25 -15.61
CA GLY A 135 -7.03 0.14 -15.67
C GLY A 135 -5.62 0.39 -15.15
N LEU A 136 -4.87 -0.64 -14.73
CA LEU A 136 -3.43 -0.51 -14.47
C LEU A 136 -2.68 -0.14 -15.76
N ASN A 137 -2.06 1.04 -15.74
CA ASN A 137 -1.24 1.50 -16.85
C ASN A 137 0.18 0.96 -16.73
N LYS A 138 0.45 -0.15 -17.42
CA LYS A 138 1.76 -0.82 -17.43
C LYS A 138 2.93 0.14 -17.70
N ARG A 139 2.73 1.15 -18.55
CA ARG A 139 3.79 2.09 -18.95
C ARG A 139 4.08 3.11 -17.85
N SER A 140 3.05 3.72 -17.28
CA SER A 140 3.21 4.72 -16.21
C SER A 140 3.78 4.10 -14.93
N GLU A 141 3.39 2.87 -14.65
CA GLU A 141 3.82 2.12 -13.46
C GLU A 141 5.13 1.35 -13.66
N TYR A 142 5.75 1.45 -14.84
CA TYR A 142 6.97 0.73 -15.22
C TYR A 142 6.89 -0.79 -14.93
N ILE A 143 5.76 -1.38 -15.27
CA ILE A 143 5.55 -2.82 -15.17
C ILE A 143 6.45 -3.50 -16.20
N PRO A 144 7.19 -4.57 -15.82
CA PRO A 144 8.09 -5.24 -16.75
C PRO A 144 7.37 -5.72 -18.01
N SER A 145 8.03 -5.51 -19.14
CA SER A 145 7.58 -5.98 -20.45
C SER A 145 7.49 -7.51 -20.50
N ARG A 146 6.83 -8.04 -21.53
CA ARG A 146 6.72 -9.48 -21.73
C ARG A 146 8.08 -10.17 -21.77
N SER A 147 9.05 -9.59 -22.48
CA SER A 147 10.42 -10.12 -22.57
C SER A 147 11.16 -10.13 -21.24
N GLU A 148 11.00 -9.08 -20.43
CA GLU A 148 11.60 -9.02 -19.08
C GLU A 148 10.95 -10.06 -18.15
N LEU A 149 9.63 -10.20 -18.19
CA LEU A 149 8.92 -11.24 -17.43
C LEU A 149 9.34 -12.65 -17.86
N ASP A 150 9.53 -12.89 -19.16
CA ASP A 150 10.02 -14.17 -19.67
C ASP A 150 11.45 -14.46 -19.15
N GLN A 151 12.32 -13.44 -19.11
CA GLN A 151 13.67 -13.56 -18.56
C GLN A 151 13.64 -13.86 -17.05
N TYR A 152 12.79 -13.20 -16.27
CA TYR A 152 12.65 -13.47 -14.84
C TYR A 152 12.14 -14.89 -14.58
N GLU A 153 11.16 -15.37 -15.36
CA GLU A 153 10.65 -16.73 -15.25
C GLU A 153 11.74 -17.77 -15.54
N GLN A 154 12.49 -17.59 -16.64
CA GLN A 154 13.57 -18.50 -17.05
C GLN A 154 14.72 -18.52 -16.04
N SER A 155 15.09 -17.36 -15.50
CA SER A 155 16.15 -17.22 -14.48
C SER A 155 15.68 -17.56 -13.06
N LYS A 156 14.42 -17.99 -12.88
CA LYS A 156 13.80 -18.29 -11.58
C LYS A 156 13.89 -17.11 -10.59
N GLN A 157 13.85 -15.89 -11.11
CA GLN A 157 13.76 -14.68 -10.32
C GLN A 157 12.29 -14.38 -9.95
N PRO A 158 12.02 -13.85 -8.74
CA PRO A 158 10.68 -13.35 -8.41
C PRO A 158 10.35 -12.11 -9.24
N ILE A 159 9.08 -11.69 -9.21
CA ILE A 159 8.71 -10.35 -9.66
C ILE A 159 9.42 -9.32 -8.76
N PRO A 160 10.00 -8.23 -9.31
CA PRO A 160 10.69 -7.22 -8.51
C PRO A 160 9.81 -6.69 -7.38
N ARG A 161 10.38 -6.50 -6.20
CA ARG A 161 9.63 -6.08 -5.00
C ARG A 161 8.85 -4.76 -5.20
N PRO A 162 9.41 -3.71 -5.83
CA PRO A 162 8.67 -2.48 -6.11
C PRO A 162 7.51 -2.67 -7.10
N VAL A 163 7.59 -3.65 -7.99
CA VAL A 163 6.48 -4.00 -8.90
C VAL A 163 5.36 -4.69 -8.11
N LEU A 164 5.70 -5.59 -7.19
CA LEU A 164 4.72 -6.22 -6.29
C LEU A 164 3.99 -5.20 -5.40
N ALA A 165 4.70 -4.14 -4.96
CA ALA A 165 4.07 -3.03 -4.23
C ALA A 165 2.99 -2.33 -5.05
N VAL A 166 3.25 -2.07 -6.34
CA VAL A 166 2.25 -1.51 -7.27
C VAL A 166 1.08 -2.47 -7.44
N LEU A 167 1.34 -3.76 -7.71
CA LEU A 167 0.25 -4.74 -7.89
C LEU A 167 -0.63 -4.86 -6.65
N GLN A 168 -0.05 -4.80 -5.45
CA GLN A 168 -0.81 -4.76 -4.21
C GLN A 168 -1.73 -3.54 -4.14
N ALA A 169 -1.25 -2.35 -4.52
CA ALA A 169 -2.07 -1.14 -4.51
C ALA A 169 -3.29 -1.27 -5.44
N TYR A 170 -3.07 -1.70 -6.67
CA TYR A 170 -4.15 -1.90 -7.65
C TYR A 170 -5.13 -3.01 -7.25
N ALA A 171 -4.62 -4.12 -6.71
CA ALA A 171 -5.49 -5.19 -6.21
C ALA A 171 -6.34 -4.73 -5.01
N LYS A 172 -5.78 -3.92 -4.10
CA LYS A 172 -6.57 -3.32 -3.00
C LYS A 172 -7.65 -2.39 -3.53
N MET A 173 -7.36 -1.57 -4.55
CA MET A 173 -8.34 -0.68 -5.16
C MET A 173 -9.50 -1.47 -5.78
N GLU A 174 -9.20 -2.53 -6.52
CA GLU A 174 -10.25 -3.40 -7.09
C GLU A 174 -11.12 -4.06 -5.99
N VAL A 175 -10.49 -4.55 -4.93
CA VAL A 175 -11.24 -5.13 -3.79
C VAL A 175 -12.08 -4.07 -3.09
N TYR A 176 -11.55 -2.85 -2.90
CA TYR A 176 -12.30 -1.74 -2.31
C TYR A 176 -13.52 -1.35 -3.16
N GLU A 177 -13.36 -1.23 -4.48
CA GLU A 177 -14.48 -0.96 -5.39
C GLU A 177 -15.54 -2.08 -5.32
N ALA A 178 -15.12 -3.34 -5.26
CA ALA A 178 -16.02 -4.46 -5.13
C ALA A 178 -16.76 -4.45 -3.78
N LEU A 179 -16.10 -4.08 -2.68
CA LEU A 179 -16.68 -4.04 -1.33
C LEU A 179 -17.60 -2.83 -1.09
N THR A 180 -17.44 -1.77 -1.88
CA THR A 180 -18.27 -0.55 -1.80
C THR A 180 -19.40 -0.52 -2.82
N ALA A 181 -19.52 -1.58 -3.63
CA ALA A 181 -20.60 -1.72 -4.59
C ALA A 181 -21.96 -1.83 -3.89
N PRO A 182 -23.05 -1.21 -4.41
CA PRO A 182 -24.37 -1.22 -3.78
C PRO A 182 -24.94 -2.61 -3.49
N GLU A 183 -24.49 -3.62 -4.22
CA GLU A 183 -24.96 -5.01 -4.14
C GLU A 183 -24.32 -5.80 -2.98
N VAL A 184 -23.35 -5.23 -2.26
CA VAL A 184 -22.71 -5.91 -1.12
C VAL A 184 -23.63 -5.82 0.10
N GLU A 185 -24.17 -6.97 0.49
CA GLU A 185 -24.95 -7.10 1.73
C GLU A 185 -24.04 -7.25 2.94
N ILE A 186 -24.31 -6.48 3.99
CA ILE A 186 -23.63 -6.63 5.29
C ILE A 186 -24.04 -7.98 5.88
N ASN A 187 -23.06 -8.87 6.06
CA ASN A 187 -23.27 -10.17 6.66
C ASN A 187 -22.94 -10.11 8.17
N PRO A 188 -23.90 -10.35 9.08
CA PRO A 188 -23.65 -10.30 10.53
C PRO A 188 -22.54 -11.23 11.03
N SER A 189 -22.20 -12.28 10.29
CA SER A 189 -21.06 -13.15 10.63
C SER A 189 -19.69 -12.45 10.51
N GLN A 190 -19.64 -11.26 9.92
CA GLN A 190 -18.44 -10.44 9.76
C GLN A 190 -18.34 -9.31 10.79
N ASP A 191 -19.29 -9.20 11.73
CA ASP A 191 -19.34 -8.12 12.72
C ASP A 191 -18.04 -8.02 13.53
N GLU A 192 -17.45 -9.16 13.92
CA GLU A 192 -16.16 -9.18 14.64
C GLU A 192 -15.04 -8.53 13.82
N GLU A 193 -15.02 -8.74 12.50
CA GLU A 193 -13.99 -8.17 11.62
C GLU A 193 -14.21 -6.67 11.38
N TYR A 194 -15.46 -6.21 11.35
CA TYR A 194 -15.78 -4.79 11.30
C TYR A 194 -15.50 -4.08 12.63
N LEU A 195 -15.78 -4.72 13.76
CA LEU A 195 -15.53 -4.14 15.08
C LEU A 195 -14.04 -4.04 15.39
N ALA A 196 -13.21 -4.95 14.85
CA ALA A 196 -11.75 -4.87 14.94
C ALA A 196 -11.15 -3.62 14.24
N TYR A 197 -11.94 -2.90 13.44
CA TYR A 197 -11.55 -1.58 12.92
C TYR A 197 -11.63 -0.50 14.00
N LEU A 198 -12.50 -0.63 15.01
CA LEU A 198 -12.64 0.41 16.03
C LEU A 198 -11.58 0.22 17.13
N PRO A 199 -11.10 1.33 17.74
CA PRO A 199 -10.41 1.26 19.01
C PRO A 199 -11.27 0.50 20.05
N GLU A 200 -10.64 -0.36 20.85
CA GLU A 200 -11.25 -1.15 21.92
C GLU A 200 -11.75 -0.28 23.08
N LYS A 201 -11.13 0.89 23.30
CA LYS A 201 -11.48 1.81 24.40
C LYS A 201 -12.49 2.88 24.00
#